data_AF-A0A9E2BRI2-F1
#
_entry.id   AF-A0A9E2BRI2-F1
#
_cell.length_a   1.000
_cell.length_b   1.000
_cell.length_c   1.000
_cell.angle_alpha   90.00
_cell.angle_beta   90.00
_cell.angle_gamma   90.00
#
_symmetry.space_group_name_H-M   'P 1'
#
loop_
_entity.id
_entity.type
_entity.pdbx_description
1 polymer ?
#
loop_
_entity_poly.entity_id
_entity_poly.type
_entity_poly.pdbx_seq_one_letter_code
_entity_poly.pdbx_strand_id
1 'polypeptide(L)' 'MSRQSAWATKVAALIQGGNSSAALAQIKVAPTVKDLRDLRTLLSGANLLSKHPNVDAATADQIVALSSPRLHRSP' A
#
# COMPACT_ATOMS: atom_id res chain seq x y z
N MET A 1 15.80 -12.32 -10.53
CA MET A 1 14.40 -11.93 -10.26
C MET A 1 14.33 -11.18 -8.94
N SER A 2 13.96 -9.91 -8.95
CA SER A 2 13.67 -9.12 -7.75
C SER A 2 12.58 -9.82 -6.96
N ARG A 3 12.89 -10.30 -5.74
CA ARG A 3 11.91 -10.98 -4.87
C ARG A 3 10.70 -10.05 -4.69
N GLN A 4 9.53 -10.49 -5.12
CA GLN A 4 8.27 -9.77 -4.90
C GLN A 4 8.11 -9.50 -3.41
N SER A 5 7.68 -8.30 -3.02
CA SER A 5 7.48 -7.97 -1.61
C SER A 5 6.45 -8.93 -1.00
N ALA A 6 6.88 -9.72 -0.02
CA ALA A 6 6.00 -10.65 0.70
C ALA A 6 4.87 -9.92 1.42
N TRP A 7 5.09 -8.66 1.83
CA TRP A 7 4.06 -7.80 2.39
C TRP A 7 3.04 -7.40 1.32
N ALA A 8 3.51 -6.93 0.16
CA ALA A 8 2.63 -6.47 -0.93
C ALA A 8 1.70 -7.60 -1.40
N THR A 9 2.23 -8.81 -1.57
CA THR A 9 1.43 -9.98 -1.96
C THR A 9 0.35 -10.32 -0.94
N LYS A 10 0.66 -10.25 0.37
CA LYS A 10 -0.33 -10.51 1.44
C LYS A 10 -1.45 -9.47 1.43
N VAL A 11 -1.12 -8.19 1.30
CA VAL A 11 -2.14 -7.11 1.28
C VAL A 11 -2.98 -7.18 0.00
N ALA A 12 -2.37 -7.50 -1.15
CA ALA A 12 -3.11 -7.72 -2.38
C ALA A 12 -4.13 -8.86 -2.24
N ALA A 13 -3.76 -9.96 -1.58
CA ALA A 13 -4.67 -11.07 -1.31
C ALA A 13 -5.85 -10.68 -0.39
N LEU A 14 -5.63 -9.80 0.59
CA LEU A 14 -6.72 -9.28 1.44
C LEU A 14 -7.74 -8.46 0.62
N ILE A 15 -7.25 -7.64 -0.32
CA ILE A 15 -8.10 -6.84 -1.22
C ILE A 15 -8.88 -7.75 -2.17
N GLN A 16 -8.21 -8.72 -2.78
CA GLN A 16 -8.85 -9.73 -3.64
C GLN A 16 -9.90 -10.56 -2.90
N GLY A 17 -9.64 -10.89 -1.64
CA GLY A 17 -10.60 -11.58 -0.76
C GLY A 17 -11.73 -10.69 -0.24
N GLY A 18 -11.82 -9.43 -0.66
CA GLY A 18 -12.88 -8.50 -0.26
C GLY A 18 -12.71 -7.88 1.14
N ASN A 19 -11.64 -8.23 1.88
CA ASN A 19 -11.37 -7.68 3.21
C ASN A 19 -10.65 -6.32 3.12
N SER A 20 -11.37 -5.33 2.59
CA SER A 20 -10.85 -3.98 2.37
C SER A 20 -10.47 -3.29 3.69
N SER A 21 -11.16 -3.57 4.80
CA SER A 21 -10.85 -2.99 6.11
C SER A 21 -9.47 -3.43 6.63
N ALA A 22 -9.19 -4.74 6.58
CA ALA A 22 -7.88 -5.27 6.98
C ALA A 22 -6.77 -4.77 6.04
N ALA A 23 -7.04 -4.71 4.73
CA ALA A 23 -6.09 -4.17 3.77
C ALA A 23 -5.73 -2.71 4.07
N LEU A 24 -6.72 -1.86 4.34
CA LEU A 24 -6.51 -0.45 4.72
C LEU A 24 -5.72 -0.32 6.02
N ALA A 25 -5.99 -1.17 7.01
CA ALA A 25 -5.21 -1.20 8.25
C ALA A 25 -3.74 -1.54 7.99
N GLN A 26 -3.46 -2.53 7.12
CA GLN A 26 -2.09 -2.89 6.74
C GLN A 26 -1.39 -1.77 5.98
N ILE A 27 -2.08 -1.10 5.04
CA ILE A 27 -1.54 0.03 4.28
C ILE A 27 -1.03 1.14 5.22
N LYS A 28 -1.79 1.47 6.27
CA LYS A 28 -1.40 2.49 7.26
C LYS A 28 -0.12 2.16 8.04
N VAL A 29 0.21 0.88 8.18
CA VAL A 29 1.40 0.40 8.89
C VAL A 29 2.46 -0.15 7.94
N ALA A 30 2.42 0.28 6.67
CA ALA A 30 3.36 -0.20 5.66
C ALA A 30 4.83 0.02 6.09
N PRO A 31 5.70 -1.00 5.94
CA PRO A 31 7.08 -0.90 6.42
C PRO A 31 7.93 0.11 5.65
N THR A 32 7.74 0.17 4.33
CA THR A 32 8.54 1.01 3.43
C THR A 32 7.71 1.58 2.28
N VAL A 33 8.21 2.68 1.68
CA VAL A 33 7.67 3.23 0.43
C VAL A 33 7.73 2.21 -0.70
N LYS A 34 8.77 1.37 -0.74
CA LYS A 34 8.93 0.33 -1.76
C LYS A 34 7.79 -0.68 -1.69
N ASP A 35 7.41 -1.12 -0.50
CA ASP A 35 6.31 -2.07 -0.30
C ASP A 35 4.98 -1.52 -0.82
N LEU A 36 4.71 -0.23 -0.60
CA LEU A 36 3.51 0.43 -1.14
C LEU A 36 3.54 0.54 -2.67
N ARG A 37 4.70 0.83 -3.27
CA ARG A 37 4.85 0.86 -4.73
C ARG A 37 4.69 -0.52 -5.37
N ASP A 38 5.25 -1.55 -4.74
CA ASP A 38 5.08 -2.94 -5.16
C ASP A 38 3.60 -3.35 -5.07
N LEU A 39 2.89 -3.00 -3.98
CA LEU A 39 1.46 -3.24 -3.82
C LEU A 39 0.64 -2.56 -4.92
N ARG A 40 0.87 -1.26 -5.17
CA ARG A 40 0.18 -0.54 -6.26
C ARG A 40 0.43 -1.21 -7.62
N THR A 41 1.64 -1.68 -7.89
CA THR A 41 1.96 -2.40 -9.13
C THR A 41 1.16 -3.69 -9.27
N LEU A 42 1.06 -4.49 -8.21
CA LEU A 42 0.24 -5.72 -8.20
C LEU A 42 -1.24 -5.41 -8.42
N LEU A 43 -1.76 -4.38 -7.74
CA LEU A 43 -3.18 -4.00 -7.85
C LEU A 43 -3.52 -3.41 -9.22
N SER A 44 -2.62 -2.63 -9.82
CA SER A 44 -2.76 -2.14 -11.19
C SER A 44 -2.81 -3.28 -12.20
N GLY A 45 -1.92 -4.27 -12.07
CA GLY A 45 -1.91 -5.46 -12.93
C GLY A 45 -3.20 -6.28 -12.86
N ALA A 46 -3.89 -6.24 -11.72
CA ALA A 46 -5.19 -6.90 -11.52
C ALA A 46 -6.41 -5.99 -11.75
N ASN A 47 -6.21 -4.74 -12.19
CA ASN A 47 -7.24 -3.70 -12.32
C ASN A 47 -8.09 -3.53 -11.04
N LEU A 48 -7.45 -3.64 -9.87
CA LEU A 48 -8.10 -3.52 -8.56
C LEU A 48 -8.05 -2.10 -8.01
N LEU A 49 -7.07 -1.28 -8.39
CA LEU A 49 -7.02 0.13 -7.95
C LEU A 49 -8.28 0.90 -8.38
N SER A 50 -8.72 0.72 -9.63
CA SER A 50 -9.93 1.33 -10.18
C SER A 50 -11.20 0.89 -9.45
N LYS A 51 -11.21 -0.32 -8.89
CA LYS A 51 -12.36 -0.90 -8.16
C LYS A 51 -12.37 -0.51 -6.68
N HIS A 52 -11.22 -0.14 -6.13
CA HIS A 52 -11.02 0.17 -4.72
C HIS A 52 -10.41 1.57 -4.55
N PRO A 53 -11.17 2.66 -4.80
CA PRO A 53 -10.66 4.02 -4.74
C PRO A 53 -10.09 4.38 -3.35
N ASN A 54 -10.65 3.81 -2.29
CA ASN A 54 -10.16 4.00 -0.92
C ASN A 54 -8.74 3.42 -0.74
N VAL A 55 -8.43 2.30 -1.40
CA VAL A 55 -7.10 1.67 -1.37
C VAL A 55 -6.10 2.49 -2.18
N ASP A 56 -6.54 3.01 -3.34
CA ASP A 56 -5.70 3.88 -4.16
C ASP A 56 -5.32 5.16 -3.39
N ALA A 57 -6.30 5.83 -2.80
CA ALA A 57 -6.08 7.02 -1.97
C ALA A 57 -5.17 6.73 -0.76
N ALA A 58 -5.45 5.65 -0.01
CA ALA A 58 -4.67 5.30 1.18
C ALA A 58 -3.21 4.96 0.85
N THR A 59 -2.95 4.26 -0.26
CA THR A 59 -1.57 3.96 -0.66
C THR A 59 -0.84 5.19 -1.16
N ALA A 60 -1.51 6.12 -1.84
CA ALA A 60 -0.92 7.38 -2.27
C ALA A 60 -0.53 8.27 -1.07
N ASP A 61 -1.45 8.46 -0.13
CA ASP A 61 -1.22 9.21 1.11
C ASP A 61 -0.03 8.63 1.90
N GLN A 62 -0.02 7.31 2.10
CA GLN A 62 1.04 6.67 2.87
C GLN A 62 2.41 6.73 2.18
N ILE A 63 2.46 6.72 0.84
CA ILE A 63 3.71 6.95 0.10
C ILE A 63 4.25 8.33 0.42
N VAL A 64 3.41 9.37 0.41
CA VAL A 64 3.82 10.73 0.76
C VAL A 64 4.31 10.76 2.21
N ALA A 65 3.52 10.24 3.16
CA ALA A 65 3.85 10.25 4.58
C ALA A 65 5.19 9.56 4.92
N LEU A 66 5.52 8.47 4.22
CA LEU A 66 6.80 7.76 4.40
C LEU A 66 7.96 8.39 3.61
N SER A 67 7.66 9.15 2.56
CA SER A 67 8.67 9.81 1.71
C SER A 67 9.07 11.19 2.23
N SER A 68 8.19 11.85 3.00
CA SER A 68 8.50 13.12 3.63
C SER A 68 9.65 12.95 4.64
N PRO A 69 10.73 13.76 4.54
CA PRO A 69 11.73 13.83 5.60
C PRO A 69 11.01 14.11 6.92
N ARG A 70 11.38 13.43 8.00
CA ARG A 70 10.80 13.63 9.35
C ARG A 70 11.17 15.00 9.95
N LEU A 71 11.20 16.07 9.15
CA LEU A 71 11.57 17.43 9.52
C LEU A 71 10.53 18.11 10.42
N HIS A 72 9.34 17.53 10.60
CA HIS A 72 8.28 18.08 11.48
C HIS A 72 8.13 17.27 12.77
N ARG A 73 9.23 16.94 13.43
CA ARG A 73 9.21 16.42 14.82
C ARG A 73 10.32 17.05 15.66
N SER A 74 10.34 18.38 15.76
CA SER A 74 10.90 19.04 16.95
C SER A 74 9.74 19.55 17.78
N PRO A 75 9.70 19.24 19.09
CA PRO A 75 8.67 19.72 20.02
C PRO A 75 8.68 21.23 20.20
#